data_AF-A0A9E6WQ80-F1
#
_entry.id   AF-A0A9E6WQ80-F1
#
_cell.length_a   1.000
_cell.length_b   1.000
_cell.length_c   1.000
_cell.angle_alpha   90.00
_cell.angle_beta   90.00
_cell.angle_gamma   90.00
#
_symmetry.space_group_name_H-M   'P 1'
#
loop_
_entity.id
_entity.type
_entity.pdbx_description
1 polymer ?
#
loop_
_entity_poly.entity_id
_entity_poly.type
_entity_poly.pdbx_seq_one_letter_code
_entity_poly.pdbx_strand_id
1 'polypeptide(L)' 'YRDVMMVQSGATDSLINKELEHQITTYANNTKAHTTINKINAIMAARTNLGHNAAPLLTIEALMCVLAR' A
#
# COMPACT_ATOMS: atom_id res chain seq x y z
N TYR A 1 0.29 3.69 -0.89
CA TYR A 1 1.00 3.14 0.30
C TYR A 1 2.48 3.45 0.36
N ARG A 2 3.25 3.30 -0.72
CA ARG A 2 4.68 3.68 -0.73
C ARG A 2 4.89 5.16 -0.34
N ASP A 3 4.19 6.07 -1.00
CA ASP A 3 4.29 7.50 -0.68
C ASP A 3 3.79 7.83 0.72
N VAL A 4 2.72 7.16 1.18
CA VAL A 4 2.25 7.23 2.58
C VAL A 4 3.36 6.84 3.56
N MET A 5 4.09 5.76 3.28
CA MET A 5 5.24 5.33 4.08
C MET A 5 6.37 6.37 4.08
N MET A 6 6.63 7.03 2.94
CA MET A 6 7.64 8.10 2.86
C MET A 6 7.26 9.30 3.72
N VAL A 7 5.97 9.70 3.73
CA VAL A 7 5.49 10.76 4.65
C VAL A 7 5.65 10.32 6.10
N GLN A 8 5.26 9.08 6.43
CA GLN A 8 5.38 8.54 7.79
C GLN A 8 6.84 8.42 8.26
N SER A 9 7.81 8.34 7.36
CA SER A 9 9.25 8.37 7.66
C SER A 9 9.86 9.78 7.63
N GLY A 10 9.06 10.83 7.42
CA GLY A 10 9.53 12.23 7.36
C GLY A 10 10.20 12.62 6.03
N ALA A 11 10.10 11.80 4.99
CA ALA A 11 10.71 12.02 3.68
C ALA A 11 9.70 12.54 2.65
N THR A 12 9.12 13.71 2.90
CA THR A 12 8.03 14.29 2.09
C THR A 12 8.45 14.80 0.71
N ASP A 13 9.74 15.09 0.49
CA ASP A 13 10.22 15.54 -0.83
C ASP A 13 10.28 14.41 -1.87
N SER A 14 10.08 13.16 -1.45
CA SER A 14 10.21 11.95 -2.27
C SER A 14 8.88 11.37 -2.77
N LEU A 15 7.79 12.16 -2.76
CA LEU A 15 6.49 11.72 -3.26
C LEU A 15 6.49 11.57 -4.78
N ILE A 16 6.03 10.41 -5.25
CA ILE A 16 5.88 10.08 -6.67
C ILE A 16 4.54 10.62 -7.19
N ASN A 17 3.46 10.40 -6.43
CA ASN A 17 2.09 10.76 -6.80
C ASN A 17 1.73 12.15 -6.24
N LYS A 18 2.43 13.18 -6.71
CA LYS A 18 2.34 14.55 -6.18
C LYS A 18 0.94 15.15 -6.31
N GLU A 19 0.20 14.79 -7.34
CA GLU A 19 -1.18 15.21 -7.55
C GLU A 19 -2.14 14.71 -6.43
N LEU A 20 -1.73 13.68 -5.68
CA LEU A 20 -2.47 13.13 -4.54
C LEU A 20 -1.87 13.53 -3.19
N GLU A 21 -0.94 14.49 -3.13
CA GLU A 21 -0.16 14.84 -1.93
C GLU A 21 -1.06 15.07 -0.70
N HIS A 22 -2.15 15.82 -0.85
CA HIS A 22 -3.09 16.05 0.23
C HIS A 22 -3.67 14.72 0.73
N GLN A 23 -4.17 13.87 -0.16
CA GLN A 23 -4.79 12.59 0.21
C GLN A 23 -3.79 11.66 0.88
N ILE A 24 -2.55 11.63 0.37
CA ILE A 24 -1.45 10.83 0.91
C ILE A 24 -1.11 11.29 2.32
N THR A 25 -0.95 12.60 2.53
CA THR A 25 -0.60 13.18 3.83
C THR A 25 -1.72 12.96 4.85
N THR A 26 -2.97 13.19 4.44
CA THR A 26 -4.14 12.90 5.28
C THR A 26 -4.19 11.42 5.66
N TYR A 27 -3.97 10.51 4.71
CA TYR A 27 -3.97 9.07 4.99
C TYR A 27 -2.81 8.66 5.89
N ALA A 28 -1.62 9.21 5.68
CA ALA A 28 -0.42 8.98 6.48
C ALA A 28 -0.61 9.38 7.95
N ASN A 29 -1.23 10.53 8.19
CA ASN A 29 -1.49 11.03 9.54
C ASN A 29 -2.57 10.22 10.28
N ASN A 30 -3.52 9.63 9.55
CA ASN A 30 -4.63 8.86 10.14
C ASN A 30 -4.35 7.36 10.24
N THR A 31 -3.22 6.88 9.73
CA THR A 31 -2.88 5.45 9.69
C THR A 31 -1.59 5.19 10.45
N LYS A 32 -1.51 4.07 11.18
CA LYS A 32 -0.26 3.66 11.86
C LYS A 32 0.76 3.14 10.83
N ALA A 33 2.05 3.45 11.01
CA ALA A 33 3.11 3.02 10.11
C ALA A 33 3.14 1.49 9.89
N HIS A 34 2.95 0.70 10.95
CA HIS A 34 2.86 -0.77 10.87
C HIS A 34 1.70 -1.23 9.95
N THR A 35 0.54 -0.56 9.99
CA THR A 35 -0.58 -0.86 9.10
C THR A 35 -0.22 -0.60 7.63
N THR A 36 0.47 0.52 7.35
CA THR A 36 0.96 0.82 5.99
C THR A 36 1.91 -0.28 5.48
N ILE A 37 2.86 -0.72 6.32
CA ILE A 37 3.81 -1.79 5.98
C ILE A 37 3.08 -3.10 5.70
N ASN A 38 2.10 -3.48 6.53
CA ASN A 38 1.31 -4.70 6.31
C ASN A 38 0.58 -4.68 4.96
N LYS A 39 -0.01 -3.54 4.59
CA LYS A 39 -0.66 -3.39 3.28
C LYS A 39 0.35 -3.51 2.13
N ILE A 40 1.55 -2.95 2.26
CA ILE A 40 2.63 -3.13 1.26
C ILE A 40 3.02 -4.61 1.13
N ASN A 41 3.22 -5.30 2.26
CA ASN A 41 3.58 -6.73 2.26
C ASN A 41 2.51 -7.59 1.60
N ALA A 42 1.22 -7.31 1.88
CA ALA A 42 0.11 -8.00 1.24
C ALA A 42 0.11 -7.82 -0.29
N ILE A 43 0.36 -6.60 -0.78
CA ILE A 43 0.48 -6.32 -2.21
C ILE A 43 1.67 -7.07 -2.82
N MET A 44 2.82 -7.11 -2.13
CA MET A 44 3.99 -7.85 -2.60
C MET A 44 3.74 -9.36 -2.68
N ALA A 45 3.07 -9.94 -1.67
CA ALA A 45 2.68 -11.34 -1.68
C ALA A 45 1.72 -11.66 -2.84
N ALA A 46 0.70 -10.82 -3.07
CA ALA A 46 -0.22 -10.96 -4.20
C ALA A 46 0.52 -10.90 -5.54
N ARG A 47 1.51 -9.99 -5.68
CA ARG A 47 2.35 -9.91 -6.89
C ARG A 47 3.14 -11.19 -7.13
N THR A 48 3.76 -11.76 -6.09
CA THR A 48 4.46 -13.04 -6.19
C THR A 48 3.53 -14.16 -6.64
N ASN A 49 2.31 -14.23 -6.08
CA ASN A 49 1.33 -15.24 -6.45
C ASN A 49 0.88 -15.11 -7.91
N LEU A 50 0.64 -13.88 -8.39
CA LEU A 50 0.35 -13.62 -9.81
C LEU A 50 1.52 -14.06 -10.71
N GLY A 51 2.76 -13.80 -10.29
CA GLY A 51 3.96 -14.26 -11.00
C GLY A 51 4.09 -15.79 -11.07
N HIS A 52 3.46 -16.52 -10.14
CA HIS A 52 3.37 -17.98 -10.15
C HIS A 52 2.12 -18.51 -10.89
N ASN A 53 1.45 -17.68 -11.69
CA ASN A 53 0.23 -18.03 -12.43
C ASN A 53 -0.96 -18.44 -11.53
N ALA A 54 -1.04 -17.93 -10.30
CA ALA A 54 -2.26 -18.05 -9.51
C ALA A 54 -3.44 -17.38 -10.24
N ALA A 55 -4.66 -17.89 -10.02
CA ALA A 55 -5.88 -17.32 -10.61
C ALA A 55 -5.98 -15.82 -10.29
N PRO A 56 -5.99 -14.92 -11.29
CA PRO A 56 -5.87 -13.48 -11.04
C PRO A 56 -7.00 -12.92 -10.18
N LEU A 57 -8.25 -13.26 -10.48
CA LEU A 57 -9.42 -12.76 -9.76
C LEU A 57 -9.35 -13.13 -8.27
N LEU A 58 -9.16 -14.42 -7.97
CA LEU A 58 -9.08 -14.92 -6.60
C LEU A 58 -7.91 -14.28 -5.83
N THR A 59 -6.77 -14.08 -6.50
CA THR A 59 -5.60 -13.44 -5.88
C THR A 59 -5.89 -11.99 -5.48
N ILE A 60 -6.60 -11.25 -6.33
CA ILE A 60 -7.00 -9.87 -6.06
C ILE A 60 -8.11 -9.82 -4.98
N GLU A 61 -9.08 -10.73 -5.01
CA GLU A 61 -10.12 -10.82 -3.97
C GLU A 61 -9.52 -11.07 -2.57
N ALA A 62 -8.57 -11.99 -2.49
CA ALA A 62 -7.83 -12.27 -1.26
C ALA A 62 -7.03 -11.04 -0.79
N LEU A 63 -6.36 -10.33 -1.71
CA LEU A 63 -5.65 -9.08 -1.41
C LEU A 63 -6.61 -8.02 -0.85
N MET A 64 -7.77 -7.82 -1.48
CA MET A 64 -8.75 -6.81 -1.06
C MET A 64 -9.27 -7.08 0.36
N CYS A 65 -9.47 -8.36 0.74
CA CYS A 65 -9.86 -8.73 2.11
C CYS A 65 -8.81 -8.30 3.15
N VAL A 66 -7.52 -8.32 2.80
CA VAL A 66 -6.45 -7.82 3.68
C VAL A 66 -6.40 -6.30 3.69
N LEU A 67 -6.64 -5.65 2.54
CA LEU A 67 -6.62 -4.18 2.43
C LEU A 67 -7.83 -3.50 3.08
N ALA A 68 -8.95 -4.19 3.24
CA ALA A 68 -10.16 -3.69 3.90
C ALA A 68 -10.05 -3.63 5.44
N ARG A 69 -9.05 -4.29 6.02
CA ARG A 69 -8.75 -4.27 7.47
C ARG A 69 -7.85 -3.09 7.84
#